data_AF-A0A1M7S781-F1
#
_entry.id   AF-A0A1M7S781-F1
#
_cell.length_a   1.000
_cell.length_b   1.000
_cell.length_c   1.000
_cell.angle_alpha   90.00
_cell.angle_beta   90.00
_cell.angle_gamma   90.00
#
_symmetry.space_group_name_H-M   'P 1'
#
loop_
_entity.id
_entity.type
_entity.pdbx_description
1 polymer ?
#
loop_
_entity_poly.entity_id
_entity_poly.type
_entity_poly.pdbx_seq_one_letter_code
_entity_poly.pdbx_strand_id
1 'polypeptide(L)'
;MLFRYLGITSAILLFFQLSLFLFRRLYKYLPKKPKVFIPLLKFLKNAHTYTGIALVVIGFIHGMLILGRIQLHTGWILWFGALIMFISFLFKNRVGKKWIVIHRAMGFVLLMLLAIHYFFPWIL
;
A
#
# COMPACT_ATOMS: atom_id res chain seq x y z
N MET A 1 1.71 -21.32 -10.27
CA MET A 1 2.65 -20.99 -9.17
C MET A 1 3.01 -19.51 -9.14
N LEU A 2 3.45 -18.93 -10.27
CA LEU A 2 3.82 -17.51 -10.37
C LEU A 2 2.78 -16.55 -9.79
N PHE A 3 1.49 -16.69 -10.16
CA PHE A 3 0.43 -15.81 -9.66
C PHE A 3 0.30 -15.82 -8.12
N ARG A 4 0.54 -16.97 -7.46
CA ARG A 4 0.49 -17.08 -5.99
C ARG A 4 1.65 -16.29 -5.37
N TYR A 5 2.85 -16.41 -5.92
CA TYR A 5 4.01 -15.62 -5.47
C TYR A 5 3.80 -14.13 -5.65
N LEU A 6 3.23 -13.70 -6.79
CA LEU A 6 2.90 -12.29 -7.00
C LEU A 6 1.85 -11.80 -6.00
N GLY A 7 0.81 -12.60 -5.71
CA GLY A 7 -0.21 -12.27 -4.73
C GLY A 7 0.36 -12.10 -3.31
N ILE A 8 1.19 -13.05 -2.86
CA ILE A 8 1.89 -12.96 -1.56
C ILE A 8 2.82 -11.74 -1.54
N THR A 9 3.57 -11.51 -2.62
CA THR A 9 4.48 -10.36 -2.73
C THR A 9 3.71 -9.05 -2.64
N SER A 10 2.60 -8.91 -3.37
CA SER A 10 1.72 -7.74 -3.28
C SER A 10 1.16 -7.54 -1.87
N ALA A 11 0.74 -8.61 -1.18
CA ALA A 11 0.28 -8.51 0.20
C ALA A 11 1.38 -8.00 1.14
N ILE A 12 2.59 -8.57 1.06
CA ILE A 12 3.76 -8.13 1.85
C ILE A 12 4.08 -6.66 1.55
N LEU A 13 4.09 -6.24 0.28
CA LEU A 13 4.35 -4.86 -0.11
C LEU A 13 3.28 -3.91 0.45
N LEU A 14 2.01 -4.29 0.44
CA LEU A 14 0.92 -3.49 1.02
C LEU A 14 1.10 -3.35 2.55
N PHE A 15 1.39 -4.44 3.26
CA PHE A 15 1.69 -4.38 4.70
C PHE A 15 2.92 -3.51 4.99
N PHE A 16 3.97 -3.64 4.18
CA PHE A 16 5.17 -2.81 4.31
C PHE A 16 4.86 -1.32 4.20
N GLN A 17 3.81 -0.90 3.48
CA GLN A 17 3.43 0.52 3.41
C GLN A 17 3.03 1.15 4.75
N LEU A 18 2.60 0.34 5.70
CA LEU A 18 2.28 0.81 7.05
C LEU A 18 3.53 1.12 7.87
N SER A 19 4.67 0.52 7.53
CA SER A 19 5.91 0.65 8.30
C SER A 19 6.31 2.11 8.50
N LEU A 20 6.30 2.92 7.43
CA LEU A 20 6.67 4.33 7.52
C LEU A 20 5.74 5.11 8.46
N PHE A 21 4.44 4.82 8.43
CA PHE A 21 3.47 5.44 9.34
C PHE A 21 3.73 5.03 10.79
N LEU A 22 3.91 3.73 11.06
CA LEU A 22 4.15 3.20 12.39
C LEU A 22 5.46 3.73 12.98
N PHE A 23 6.56 3.71 12.23
CA PHE A 23 7.85 4.21 12.69
C PHE A 23 7.83 5.73 12.93
N ARG A 24 7.11 6.51 12.12
CA ARG A 24 6.91 7.94 12.41
C ARG A 24 6.10 8.17 13.68
N ARG A 25 5.09 7.33 13.94
CA ARG A 25 4.28 7.41 15.17
C ARG A 25 5.12 7.05 16.39
N LEU A 26 5.89 5.96 16.32
CA LEU A 26 6.83 5.54 17.35
C LEU A 26 7.85 6.64 17.64
N TYR A 27 8.51 7.18 16.60
CA TYR A 27 9.48 8.27 16.76
C TYR A 27 8.90 9.52 17.43
N LYS A 28 7.63 9.85 17.15
CA LYS A 28 6.94 10.99 17.77
C LYS A 28 6.74 10.81 19.28
N TYR A 29 6.51 9.59 19.75
CA TYR A 29 6.18 9.29 21.14
C TYR A 29 7.34 8.73 21.95
N LEU A 30 8.47 8.43 21.32
CA LEU A 30 9.67 8.02 22.04
C LEU A 30 10.20 9.17 22.90
N PRO A 31 10.37 8.98 24.23
CA PRO A 31 10.88 10.02 25.13
C PRO A 31 12.34 10.37 24.83
N LYS A 32 13.14 9.39 24.39
CA LYS A 32 14.51 9.59 23.90
C LYS A 32 14.56 9.20 22.43
N LYS A 33 15.04 10.11 21.58
CA LYS A 33 15.10 9.91 20.12
C LYS A 33 16.46 9.33 19.73
N PRO A 34 16.58 8.03 19.39
CA PRO A 34 17.86 7.44 19.06
C PRO A 34 18.38 8.01 17.74
N LYS A 35 19.69 8.22 17.62
CA LYS A 35 20.32 8.75 16.40
C LYS A 35 20.04 7.86 15.17
N VAL A 36 19.86 6.56 15.38
CA VAL A 36 19.58 5.54 14.34
C VAL A 36 18.19 5.71 13.71
N PHE A 37 17.22 6.36 14.38
CA PHE A 37 15.87 6.51 13.85
C PHE A 37 15.79 7.44 12.64
N ILE A 38 16.64 8.48 12.59
CA ILE A 38 16.63 9.45 11.49
C ILE A 38 17.02 8.80 10.14
N PRO A 39 18.16 8.07 10.03
CA PRO A 39 18.50 7.39 8.79
C PRO A 39 17.47 6.30 8.44
N LEU A 40 16.94 5.59 9.44
CA LEU A 40 15.88 4.60 9.21
C LEU A 40 14.61 5.23 8.61
N LEU A 41 14.15 6.38 9.14
CA LEU A 41 12.98 7.08 8.60
C LEU A 41 13.22 7.62 7.19
N LYS A 42 14.46 8.02 6.85
CA LYS A 42 14.83 8.41 5.48
C LYS A 42 14.79 7.21 4.54
N PHE A 43 15.35 6.08 4.96
CA PHE A 43 15.29 4.81 4.21
C PHE A 43 13.84 4.38 3.98
N LEU A 44 13.03 4.29 5.04
CA LEU A 44 11.62 3.89 4.96
C LEU A 44 10.80 4.83 4.07
N LYS A 45 11.10 6.13 4.04
CA LYS A 45 10.43 7.09 3.15
C LYS A 45 10.69 6.77 1.68
N ASN A 46 11.95 6.50 1.33
CA ASN A 46 12.32 6.16 -0.04
C ASN A 46 11.74 4.78 -0.40
N ALA A 47 11.95 3.79 0.47
CA ALA A 47 11.44 2.43 0.30
C ALA A 47 9.91 2.43 0.09
N HIS A 48 9.13 3.12 0.92
CA HIS A 48 7.68 3.26 0.77
C HIS A 48 7.25 3.73 -0.62
N THR A 49 8.00 4.67 -1.22
CA THR A 49 7.68 5.18 -2.56
C THR A 49 7.95 4.11 -3.62
N TYR A 50 9.13 3.49 -3.60
CA TYR A 50 9.50 2.46 -4.58
C TYR A 50 8.67 1.18 -4.45
N THR A 51 8.43 0.72 -3.22
CA THR A 51 7.56 -0.44 -2.96
C THR A 51 6.10 -0.13 -3.29
N GLY A 52 5.68 1.14 -3.23
CA GLY A 52 4.35 1.57 -3.65
C GLY A 52 4.15 1.42 -5.15
N ILE A 53 5.16 1.83 -5.93
CA ILE A 53 5.18 1.61 -7.38
C ILE A 53 5.18 0.10 -7.69
N ALA A 54 6.06 -0.66 -7.03
CA ALA A 54 6.13 -2.11 -7.21
C ALA A 54 4.80 -2.81 -6.87
N LEU A 55 4.11 -2.37 -5.81
CA LEU A 55 2.81 -2.89 -5.41
C LEU A 55 1.77 -2.73 -6.53
N VAL A 56 1.70 -1.55 -7.14
CA VAL A 56 0.77 -1.28 -8.26
C VAL A 56 1.12 -2.16 -9.46
N VAL A 57 2.40 -2.23 -9.86
CA VAL A 57 2.80 -3.03 -11.02
C VAL A 57 2.57 -4.52 -10.80
N ILE A 58 3.04 -5.08 -9.68
CA ILE A 58 2.92 -6.50 -9.37
C ILE A 58 1.45 -6.90 -9.16
N GLY A 59 0.67 -6.06 -8.48
CA GLY A 59 -0.76 -6.29 -8.27
C GLY A 59 -1.53 -6.33 -9.59
N PHE A 60 -1.17 -5.48 -10.56
CA PHE A 60 -1.79 -5.49 -11.88
C PHE A 60 -1.49 -6.80 -12.62
N ILE A 61 -0.21 -7.18 -12.67
CA ILE A 61 0.22 -8.42 -13.33
C ILE A 61 -0.44 -9.63 -12.67
N HIS A 62 -0.50 -9.67 -11.34
CA HIS A 62 -1.20 -10.71 -10.59
C HIS A 62 -2.68 -10.82 -10.99
N GLY A 63 -3.41 -9.70 -11.02
CA GLY A 63 -4.82 -9.67 -11.43
C GLY A 63 -5.03 -10.14 -12.87
N MET A 64 -4.19 -9.67 -13.81
CA MET A 64 -4.24 -10.10 -15.21
C MET A 64 -3.97 -11.60 -15.39
N LEU A 65 -3.00 -12.16 -14.65
CA LEU A 65 -2.68 -13.59 -14.73
C LEU A 65 -3.79 -14.49 -14.19
N ILE A 66 -4.60 -14.01 -13.24
CA ILE A 66 -5.72 -14.79 -12.69
C ILE A 66 -6.99 -14.62 -13.53
N LEU A 67 -7.33 -13.39 -13.90
CA LEU A 67 -8.64 -13.07 -14.48
C LEU A 67 -8.61 -12.91 -16.00
N GLY A 68 -7.43 -12.77 -16.61
CA GLY A 68 -7.24 -12.56 -18.06
C GLY A 68 -7.69 -11.19 -18.59
N ARG A 69 -8.53 -10.48 -17.84
CA ARG A 69 -9.08 -9.16 -18.16
C ARG A 69 -9.44 -8.38 -16.91
N ILE A 70 -9.63 -7.07 -17.07
CA ILE A 70 -10.23 -6.23 -16.04
C ILE A 70 -11.74 -6.52 -16.00
N GLN A 71 -12.23 -6.95 -14.85
CA GLN A 71 -13.65 -7.20 -14.60
C GLN A 71 -13.96 -6.90 -13.13
N LEU A 72 -15.24 -6.88 -12.76
CA LEU A 72 -15.61 -6.76 -11.35
C LEU A 72 -15.07 -7.99 -10.60
N HIS A 73 -14.18 -7.74 -9.65
CA HIS A 73 -13.57 -8.75 -8.80
C HIS A 73 -12.92 -8.03 -7.61
N THR A 74 -12.94 -8.64 -6.42
CA THR A 74 -12.36 -8.03 -5.21
C THR A 74 -10.88 -7.62 -5.38
N GLY A 75 -10.12 -8.41 -6.14
CA GLY A 75 -8.71 -8.12 -6.43
C GLY A 75 -8.52 -6.86 -7.29
N TRP A 76 -9.39 -6.62 -8.27
CA TRP A 76 -9.35 -5.39 -9.06
C TRP A 76 -9.79 -4.17 -8.24
N ILE A 77 -10.78 -4.32 -7.35
CA ILE A 77 -11.21 -3.26 -6.43
C ILE A 77 -10.04 -2.86 -5.51
N LEU A 78 -9.36 -3.83 -4.90
CA LEU A 78 -8.16 -3.61 -4.09
C LEU A 78 -7.06 -2.90 -4.90
N TRP A 79 -6.80 -3.38 -6.11
CA TRP A 79 -5.78 -2.81 -6.98
C TRP A 79 -6.09 -1.36 -7.39
N PHE A 80 -7.33 -1.05 -7.80
CA PHE A 80 -7.74 0.32 -8.11
C PHE A 80 -7.62 1.22 -6.89
N GLY A 81 -7.94 0.74 -5.69
CA GLY A 81 -7.69 1.48 -4.46
C GLY A 81 -6.20 1.83 -4.27
N ALA A 82 -5.30 0.88 -4.50
CA ALA A 82 -3.86 1.10 -4.44
C ALA A 82 -3.38 2.10 -5.53
N LEU A 83 -3.95 2.02 -6.74
CA LEU A 83 -3.68 2.95 -7.82
C LEU A 83 -4.14 4.38 -7.47
N ILE A 84 -5.37 4.55 -6.96
CA ILE A 84 -5.89 5.85 -6.52
C ILE A 84 -5.00 6.43 -5.43
N MET A 85 -4.53 5.60 -4.50
CA MET A 85 -3.58 6.02 -3.47
C MET A 85 -2.27 6.53 -4.05
N PHE A 86 -1.71 5.85 -5.06
CA PHE A 86 -0.51 6.30 -5.75
C PHE A 86 -0.74 7.61 -6.53
N ILE A 87 -1.86 7.72 -7.26
CA ILE A 87 -2.24 8.95 -7.96
C ILE A 87 -2.40 10.11 -6.97
N SER A 88 -3.05 9.88 -5.82
CA SER A 88 -3.21 10.90 -4.78
C SER A 88 -1.86 11.46 -4.31
N PHE A 89 -0.84 10.60 -4.22
CA PHE A 89 0.51 11.01 -3.84
C PHE A 89 1.15 11.95 -4.88
N LEU A 90 0.92 11.75 -6.17
CA LEU A 90 1.39 12.64 -7.23
C LEU A 90 0.76 14.04 -7.11
N PHE A 91 -0.49 14.12 -6.68
CA PHE A 91 -1.24 15.37 -6.50
C PHE A 91 -1.22 15.94 -5.08
N LYS A 92 -0.39 15.40 -4.17
CA LYS A 92 -0.36 15.80 -2.75
C LYS A 92 -0.20 17.31 -2.54
N ASN A 93 0.54 17.99 -3.42
CA ASN A 93 0.78 19.43 -3.32
C ASN A 93 -0.48 20.26 -3.60
N ARG A 94 -1.40 19.75 -4.44
CA ARG A 94 -2.67 20.43 -4.74
C ARG A 94 -3.70 20.29 -3.62
N VAL A 95 -3.69 19.14 -2.94
CA VAL A 95 -4.63 18.82 -1.83
C VAL A 95 -4.11 19.34 -0.48
N GLY A 96 -2.80 19.61 -0.38
CA GLY A 96 -2.17 20.19 0.80
C GLY A 96 -2.20 19.26 2.01
N LYS A 97 -2.35 19.83 3.21
CA LYS A 97 -2.27 19.07 4.48
C LYS A 97 -3.39 18.03 4.65
N LYS A 98 -4.54 18.17 3.97
CA LYS A 98 -5.62 17.18 4.03
C LYS A 98 -5.23 15.85 3.39
N TRP A 99 -4.32 15.88 2.40
CA TRP A 99 -3.87 14.69 1.68
C TRP A 99 -3.35 13.60 2.61
N ILE A 100 -2.53 13.95 3.61
CA ILE A 100 -1.92 12.93 4.47
C ILE A 100 -2.94 12.25 5.39
N VAL A 101 -4.04 12.93 5.73
CA VAL A 101 -5.13 12.35 6.52
C VAL A 101 -5.89 11.34 5.66
N ILE A 102 -6.26 11.74 4.44
CA ILE A 102 -6.97 10.89 3.48
C ILE A 102 -6.11 9.68 3.11
N HIS A 103 -4.82 9.88 2.79
CA HIS A 103 -3.89 8.82 2.42
C HIS A 103 -3.74 7.78 3.55
N ARG A 104 -3.66 8.22 4.82
CA ARG A 104 -3.60 7.28 5.94
C ARG A 104 -4.90 6.51 6.13
N ALA A 105 -6.04 7.18 6.05
CA ALA A 105 -7.35 6.53 6.18
C ALA A 105 -7.56 5.48 5.09
N MET A 106 -7.25 5.83 3.83
CA MET A 106 -7.29 4.93 2.69
C MET A 106 -6.32 3.75 2.85
N GLY A 107 -5.17 3.93 3.52
CA GLY A 107 -4.28 2.83 3.88
C GLY A 107 -5.00 1.73 4.68
N PHE A 108 -5.83 2.09 5.66
CA PHE A 108 -6.62 1.12 6.42
C PHE A 108 -7.74 0.49 5.58
N VAL A 109 -8.39 1.28 4.71
CA VAL A 109 -9.38 0.75 3.75
C VAL A 109 -8.75 -0.31 2.85
N LEU A 110 -7.52 -0.10 2.36
CA LEU A 110 -6.81 -1.10 1.56
C LEU A 110 -6.49 -2.38 2.33
N LEU A 111 -6.22 -2.30 3.64
CA LEU A 111 -6.06 -3.51 4.45
C LEU A 111 -7.36 -4.29 4.60
N MET A 112 -8.48 -3.59 4.76
CA MET A 112 -9.80 -4.24 4.79
C MET A 112 -10.12 -4.89 3.45
N LEU A 113 -9.86 -4.21 2.34
CA LEU A 113 -10.01 -4.77 0.99
C LEU A 113 -9.06 -5.96 0.76
N LEU A 114 -7.83 -5.91 1.29
CA LEU A 114 -6.91 -7.06 1.25
C LEU A 114 -7.50 -8.24 2.03
N ALA A 115 -8.04 -8.02 3.23
CA ALA A 115 -8.67 -9.08 4.01
C ALA A 115 -9.85 -9.70 3.26
N ILE A 116 -10.73 -8.87 2.69
CA ILE A 116 -11.86 -9.33 1.87
C ILE A 116 -11.34 -10.14 0.67
N HIS A 117 -10.37 -9.63 -0.07
CA HIS A 117 -9.81 -10.33 -1.23
C HIS A 117 -9.12 -11.65 -0.85
N TYR A 118 -8.46 -11.70 0.32
CA TYR A 118 -7.75 -12.89 0.78
C TYR A 118 -8.71 -14.01 1.22
N PHE A 119 -9.75 -13.68 2.01
CA PHE A 119 -10.70 -14.66 2.53
C PHE A 119 -11.86 -14.96 1.58
N PHE A 120 -12.30 -13.97 0.81
CA PHE A 120 -13.48 -14.04 -0.07
C PHE A 120 -13.18 -13.45 -1.47
N PRO A 121 -12.20 -13.98 -2.21
CA PRO A 121 -11.79 -13.40 -3.50
C PRO A 121 -12.93 -13.29 -4.51
N TRP A 122 -13.88 -14.23 -4.49
CA TRP A 122 -14.95 -14.38 -5.49
C TRP A 122 -16.34 -13.95 -5.00
N ILE A 123 -16.43 -13.14 -3.95
CA ILE A 123 -17.73 -12.63 -3.47
C ILE A 123 -18.38 -11.64 -4.47
N LEU A 124 -17.58 -11.10 -5.39
CA LEU A 124 -17.98 -10.23 -6.49
C LEU A 124 -17.29 -10.67 -7.78
#